data_AF-A0A1Y3B4P6-F1
#
_entry.id   AF-A0A1Y3B4P6-F1
#
_cell.length_a   1.000
_cell.length_b   1.000
_cell.length_c   1.000
_cell.angle_alpha   90.00
_cell.angle_beta   90.00
_cell.angle_gamma   90.00
#
_symmetry.space_group_name_H-M   'P 1'
#
loop_
_entity.id
_entity.type
_entity.pdbx_description
1 polymer ?
#
loop_
_entity_poly.entity_id
_entity_poly.type
_entity_poly.pdbx_seq_one_letter_code
_entity_poly.pdbx_strand_id
1 'polypeptide(L)'
;MYELNITESLGQPPFRNDKIGRNLTEESLQIILDEMVKRGRAEWINVDGTKQCLIYWLRIDEWADIIKHWVEDKGLNGTMCTLYEITQDEDRSNEQLLGLDERILMKALRFLEKDGKAILVQIDDSYGVKFL
;
A
#
# COMPACT_ATOMS: atom_id res chain seq x y z
N MET A 1 0.42 -6.21 0.08
CA MET A 1 1.67 -5.64 0.64
C MET A 1 2.45 -6.74 1.33
N TYR A 2 3.75 -6.55 1.57
CA TYR A 2 4.60 -7.54 2.24
C TYR A 2 5.38 -6.89 3.37
N GLU A 3 5.39 -7.50 4.56
CA GLU A 3 6.20 -7.06 5.69
C GLU A 3 7.53 -7.80 5.67
N LEU A 4 8.62 -7.05 5.56
CA LEU A 4 9.98 -7.58 5.47
C LEU A 4 10.74 -7.25 6.74
N ASN A 5 11.22 -8.29 7.44
CA ASN A 5 12.19 -8.16 8.53
C ASN A 5 13.59 -8.47 8.01
N ILE A 6 14.52 -7.50 8.07
CA ILE A 6 15.88 -7.62 7.55
C ILE A 6 16.59 -8.83 8.15
N THR A 7 16.62 -8.97 9.48
CA THR A 7 17.40 -10.05 10.15
C THR A 7 16.90 -11.42 9.75
N GLU A 8 15.58 -11.59 9.68
CA GLU A 8 14.95 -12.86 9.35
C GLU A 8 15.10 -13.19 7.85
N SER A 9 15.17 -12.17 7.00
CA SER A 9 15.16 -12.34 5.54
C SER A 9 16.56 -12.59 4.96
N LEU A 10 17.63 -12.08 5.56
CA LEU A 10 19.00 -12.18 5.02
C LEU A 10 19.47 -13.62 4.74
N GLY A 11 18.96 -14.58 5.50
CA GLY A 11 19.29 -16.00 5.36
C GLY A 11 18.52 -16.74 4.27
N GLN A 12 17.60 -16.08 3.58
CA GLN A 12 16.65 -16.68 2.64
C GLN A 12 16.74 -16.00 1.27
N PRO A 13 16.33 -16.68 0.17
CA PRO A 13 16.07 -16.00 -1.09
C PRO A 13 15.03 -14.87 -0.91
N PRO A 14 15.16 -13.74 -1.61
CA PRO A 14 16.15 -13.45 -2.66
C PRO A 14 17.50 -12.93 -2.13
N PHE A 15 17.66 -12.74 -0.82
CA PHE A 15 18.84 -12.09 -0.23
C PHE A 15 20.03 -13.02 -0.03
N ARG A 16 19.80 -14.34 -0.07
CA ARG A 16 20.83 -15.38 -0.10
C ARG A 16 20.68 -16.28 -1.33
N ASN A 17 21.79 -16.53 -2.01
CA ASN A 17 21.88 -17.43 -3.15
C ASN A 17 22.99 -18.46 -2.93
N ASP A 18 22.59 -19.67 -2.50
CA ASP A 18 23.51 -20.78 -2.24
C ASP A 18 24.18 -21.33 -3.50
N LYS A 19 23.57 -21.18 -4.69
CA LYS A 19 24.13 -21.69 -5.96
C LYS A 19 25.45 -21.00 -6.33
N ILE A 20 25.60 -19.73 -5.94
CA ILE A 20 26.82 -18.94 -6.19
C ILE A 20 27.59 -18.61 -4.89
N GLY A 21 27.14 -19.11 -3.73
CA GLY A 21 27.77 -18.85 -2.45
C GLY A 21 27.85 -17.36 -2.10
N ARG A 22 26.76 -16.61 -2.34
CA ARG A 22 26.67 -15.17 -2.05
C ARG A 22 25.39 -14.82 -1.31
N ASN A 23 25.49 -13.83 -0.45
CA ASN A 23 24.38 -13.22 0.27
C ASN A 23 24.60 -11.71 0.40
N LEU A 24 23.51 -10.98 0.58
CA LEU A 24 23.55 -9.56 0.94
C LEU A 24 23.97 -9.39 2.41
N THR A 25 24.61 -8.26 2.71
CA THR A 25 24.83 -7.82 4.09
C THR A 25 23.62 -7.06 4.59
N GLU A 26 23.47 -6.96 5.92
CA GLU A 26 22.42 -6.14 6.55
C GLU A 26 22.48 -4.68 6.08
N GLU A 27 23.67 -4.09 6.09
CA GLU A 27 23.92 -2.73 5.60
C GLU A 27 23.50 -2.55 4.13
N SER A 28 23.83 -3.52 3.27
CA SER A 28 23.45 -3.45 1.85
C SER A 28 21.95 -3.54 1.65
N LEU A 29 21.27 -4.41 2.41
CA LEU A 29 19.81 -4.52 2.35
C LEU A 29 19.13 -3.26 2.87
N GLN A 30 19.65 -2.65 3.94
CA GLN A 30 19.15 -1.38 4.44
C GLN A 30 19.25 -0.26 3.41
N ILE A 31 20.39 -0.13 2.72
CA ILE A 31 20.58 0.86 1.63
C ILE A 31 19.55 0.66 0.50
N ILE A 32 19.31 -0.59 0.11
CA ILE A 32 18.30 -0.92 -0.91
C ILE A 32 16.91 -0.49 -0.44
N LEU A 33 16.54 -0.81 0.80
CA LEU A 33 15.24 -0.46 1.36
C LEU A 33 15.07 1.06 1.50
N ASP A 34 16.09 1.79 1.93
CA ASP A 34 16.05 3.26 1.99
C ASP A 34 15.81 3.88 0.61
N GLU A 35 16.43 3.33 -0.44
CA GLU A 35 16.19 3.77 -1.81
C GLU A 35 14.77 3.41 -2.29
N MET A 36 14.24 2.25 -1.90
CA MET A 36 12.84 1.89 -2.18
C MET A 36 11.86 2.82 -1.48
N VAL A 37 12.14 3.21 -0.23
CA VAL A 37 11.35 4.18 0.54
C VAL A 37 11.34 5.54 -0.15
N LYS A 38 12.50 6.05 -0.58
CA LYS A 38 12.59 7.31 -1.35
C LYS A 38 11.76 7.28 -2.63
N ARG A 39 11.64 6.12 -3.26
CA ARG A 39 10.83 5.90 -4.47
C ARG A 39 9.34 5.63 -4.19
N GLY A 40 8.91 5.67 -2.93
CA GLY A 40 7.53 5.37 -2.52
C GLY A 40 7.12 3.91 -2.73
N ARG A 41 8.10 3.00 -2.87
CA ARG A 41 7.88 1.55 -3.04
C ARG A 41 7.95 0.79 -1.72
N ALA A 42 8.32 1.47 -0.64
CA ALA A 42 8.37 0.89 0.69
C ALA A 42 8.15 1.95 1.79
N GLU A 43 7.89 1.51 3.01
CA GLU A 43 7.74 2.36 4.19
C GLU A 43 8.33 1.66 5.43
N TRP A 44 9.12 2.35 6.23
CA TRP A 44 9.62 1.83 7.51
C TRP A 44 8.50 1.81 8.56
N ILE A 45 8.33 0.70 9.28
CA ILE A 45 7.18 0.50 10.19
C ILE A 45 7.35 1.25 11.53
N ASN A 46 8.58 1.52 11.97
CA ASN A 46 8.86 2.21 13.24
C ASN A 46 10.21 2.94 13.16
N VAL A 47 10.35 4.13 13.73
CA VAL A 47 11.49 5.03 13.43
C VAL A 47 12.66 4.90 14.42
N ASP A 48 12.60 3.97 15.37
CA ASP A 48 13.68 3.77 16.36
C ASP A 48 14.33 2.40 16.19
N GLY A 49 15.36 2.33 15.33
CA GLY A 49 16.22 1.15 15.20
C GLY A 49 15.58 -0.06 14.50
N THR A 50 14.54 0.15 13.70
CA THR A 50 13.77 -0.98 13.18
C THR A 50 14.36 -1.60 11.93
N LYS A 51 14.21 -2.92 11.91
CA LYS A 51 14.61 -3.82 10.83
C LYS A 51 13.40 -4.25 9.99
N GLN A 52 12.28 -3.54 10.10
CA GLN A 52 11.00 -3.94 9.50
C GLN A 52 10.49 -2.90 8.52
N CYS A 53 10.24 -3.34 7.30
CA CYS A 53 9.84 -2.50 6.19
C CYS A 53 8.59 -3.07 5.52
N LEU A 54 7.62 -2.21 5.22
CA LEU A 54 6.48 -2.50 4.38
C LEU A 54 6.87 -2.34 2.92
N ILE A 55 6.74 -3.39 2.14
CA ILE A 55 6.99 -3.37 0.70
C ILE A 55 5.67 -3.25 -0.04
N TYR A 56 5.61 -2.27 -0.94
CA TYR A 56 4.46 -1.97 -1.76
C TYR A 56 4.61 -2.56 -3.15
N TRP A 57 3.57 -3.26 -3.59
CA TRP A 57 3.49 -3.80 -4.95
C TRP A 57 3.28 -2.67 -5.96
N LEU A 58 2.25 -1.86 -5.71
CA LEU A 58 2.03 -0.56 -6.36
C LEU A 58 2.22 0.54 -5.33
N ARG A 59 2.73 1.69 -5.75
CA ARG A 59 2.87 2.86 -4.88
C ARG A 59 1.48 3.36 -4.46
N ILE A 60 1.44 4.13 -3.37
CA ILE A 60 0.17 4.68 -2.85
C ILE A 60 -0.50 5.62 -3.86
N ASP A 61 0.27 6.39 -4.62
CA ASP A 61 -0.25 7.23 -5.72
C ASP A 61 -0.84 6.38 -6.86
N GLU A 62 -0.19 5.27 -7.22
CA GLU A 62 -0.72 4.34 -8.23
C GLU A 62 -2.04 3.70 -7.77
N TRP A 63 -2.16 3.34 -6.49
CA TRP A 63 -3.41 2.86 -5.91
C TRP A 63 -4.50 3.95 -5.89
N ALA A 64 -4.14 5.18 -5.55
CA ALA A 64 -5.05 6.32 -5.59
C ALA A 64 -5.61 6.55 -7.00
N ASP A 65 -4.75 6.44 -8.02
CA ASP A 65 -5.17 6.50 -9.43
C ASP A 65 -6.13 5.37 -9.78
N ILE A 66 -5.86 4.13 -9.37
CA ILE A 66 -6.77 2.99 -9.62
C ILE A 66 -8.16 3.25 -9.00
N ILE A 67 -8.20 3.71 -7.75
CA ILE A 67 -9.45 4.03 -7.06
C ILE A 67 -10.19 5.15 -7.80
N LYS A 68 -9.47 6.18 -8.25
CA LYS A 68 -10.06 7.29 -9.00
C LYS A 68 -10.73 6.82 -10.29
N HIS A 69 -10.05 5.98 -11.08
CA HIS A 69 -10.63 5.44 -12.31
C HIS A 69 -11.88 4.59 -12.00
N TRP A 70 -11.83 3.78 -10.95
CA TRP A 70 -13.00 3.00 -10.50
C TRP A 70 -14.20 3.90 -10.13
N VAL A 71 -13.97 5.00 -9.42
CA VAL A 71 -15.01 5.99 -9.08
C VAL A 71 -15.62 6.61 -10.34
N GLU A 72 -14.77 7.00 -11.30
CA GLU A 72 -15.19 7.61 -12.57
C GLU A 72 -16.02 6.63 -13.40
N ASP A 73 -15.56 5.39 -13.56
CA ASP A 73 -16.22 4.33 -14.34
C ASP A 73 -17.59 3.96 -13.75
N LYS A 74 -17.72 3.99 -12.42
CA LYS A 74 -18.99 3.73 -11.72
C LYS A 74 -19.89 4.95 -11.55
N GLY A 75 -19.43 6.15 -11.91
CA GLY A 75 -20.18 7.39 -11.71
C GLY A 75 -20.43 7.71 -10.23
N LEU A 76 -19.49 7.34 -9.34
CA LEU A 76 -19.63 7.50 -7.89
C LEU A 76 -19.19 8.88 -7.37
N ASN A 77 -18.80 9.80 -8.27
CA ASN A 77 -18.47 11.17 -7.89
C ASN A 77 -19.62 11.86 -7.15
N GLY A 78 -19.31 12.51 -6.03
CA GLY A 78 -20.28 13.15 -5.15
C GLY A 78 -21.05 12.20 -4.22
N THR A 79 -20.85 10.89 -4.34
CA THR A 79 -21.49 9.88 -3.49
C THR A 79 -20.57 9.44 -2.33
N MET A 80 -21.17 8.83 -1.31
CA MET A 80 -20.45 8.27 -0.16
C MET A 80 -20.38 6.76 -0.31
N CYS A 81 -19.20 6.20 -0.09
CA CYS A 81 -18.92 4.76 -0.09
C CYS A 81 -18.25 4.35 1.21
N THR A 82 -18.44 3.10 1.61
CA THR A 82 -17.70 2.44 2.68
C THR A 82 -16.44 1.78 2.12
N LEU A 83 -15.45 1.51 2.97
CA LEU A 83 -14.27 0.74 2.55
C LEU A 83 -14.63 -0.68 2.07
N TYR A 84 -15.68 -1.26 2.65
CA TYR A 84 -16.19 -2.57 2.24
C TYR A 84 -16.68 -2.56 0.80
N GLU A 85 -17.48 -1.57 0.39
CA GLU A 85 -17.99 -1.46 -0.99
C GLU A 85 -16.87 -1.33 -2.03
N ILE A 86 -15.75 -0.68 -1.67
CA ILE A 86 -14.58 -0.55 -2.55
C ILE A 86 -13.86 -1.90 -2.68
N THR A 87 -13.69 -2.64 -1.59
CA THR A 87 -12.90 -3.88 -1.56
C THR A 87 -13.69 -5.13 -1.95
N GLN A 88 -15.02 -5.05 -1.96
CA GLN A 88 -15.94 -6.16 -2.26
C GLN A 88 -16.84 -5.83 -3.45
N ASP A 89 -16.38 -4.94 -4.34
CA ASP A 89 -17.09 -4.54 -5.55
C ASP A 89 -17.82 -5.72 -6.21
N GLU A 90 -19.15 -5.76 -6.03
CA GLU A 90 -20.00 -6.89 -6.43
C GLU A 90 -19.96 -7.11 -7.95
N ASP A 91 -19.76 -6.04 -8.71
CA ASP A 91 -19.66 -6.07 -10.18
C ASP A 91 -18.26 -6.50 -10.66
N ARG A 92 -17.28 -6.61 -9.74
CA ARG A 92 -15.86 -6.88 -10.03
C ARG A 92 -15.29 -5.98 -11.12
N SER A 93 -15.74 -4.72 -11.16
CA SER A 93 -15.34 -3.79 -12.22
C SER A 93 -13.83 -3.49 -12.20
N ASN A 94 -13.18 -3.68 -11.06
CA ASN A 94 -11.73 -3.65 -10.94
C ASN A 94 -11.19 -4.78 -10.04
N GLU A 95 -10.57 -5.79 -10.66
CA GLU A 95 -9.99 -6.95 -9.96
C GLU A 95 -8.89 -6.57 -8.96
N GLN A 96 -8.23 -5.42 -9.13
CA GLN A 96 -7.11 -5.02 -8.27
C GLN A 96 -7.57 -4.48 -6.92
N LEU A 97 -8.81 -3.97 -6.83
CA LEU A 97 -9.39 -3.47 -5.59
C LEU A 97 -10.00 -4.62 -4.74
N LEU A 98 -10.33 -5.74 -5.37
CA LEU A 98 -10.93 -6.88 -4.71
C LEU A 98 -9.97 -7.45 -3.64
N GLY A 99 -10.41 -7.44 -2.39
CA GLY A 99 -9.60 -7.92 -1.26
C GLY A 99 -8.33 -7.10 -0.99
N LEU A 100 -8.28 -5.84 -1.46
CA LEU A 100 -7.19 -4.93 -1.13
C LEU A 100 -7.06 -4.77 0.39
N ASP A 101 -5.83 -4.88 0.91
CA ASP A 101 -5.54 -4.68 2.33
C ASP A 101 -5.98 -3.27 2.76
N GLU A 102 -6.78 -3.20 3.81
CA GLU A 102 -7.39 -1.96 4.30
C GLU A 102 -6.35 -0.89 4.64
N ARG A 103 -5.15 -1.27 5.07
CA ARG A 103 -4.07 -0.31 5.35
C ARG A 103 -3.60 0.40 4.08
N ILE A 104 -3.55 -0.32 2.96
CA ILE A 104 -3.19 0.25 1.65
C ILE A 104 -4.32 1.12 1.13
N LEU A 105 -5.57 0.63 1.22
CA LEU A 105 -6.74 1.40 0.84
C LEU A 105 -6.80 2.73 1.61
N MET A 106 -6.68 2.69 2.93
CA MET A 106 -6.70 3.90 3.77
C MET A 106 -5.57 4.88 3.41
N LYS A 107 -4.36 4.39 3.13
CA LYS A 107 -3.25 5.25 2.67
C LYS A 107 -3.57 5.90 1.32
N ALA A 108 -4.14 5.17 0.37
CA ALA A 108 -4.53 5.70 -0.94
C ALA A 108 -5.68 6.72 -0.83
N LEU A 109 -6.68 6.45 0.01
CA LEU A 109 -7.77 7.41 0.25
C LEU A 109 -7.29 8.67 0.96
N ARG A 110 -6.37 8.57 1.92
CA ARG A 110 -5.71 9.72 2.55
C ARG A 110 -4.88 10.53 1.55
N PHE A 111 -4.26 9.85 0.57
CA PHE A 111 -3.57 10.52 -0.53
C PHE A 111 -4.55 11.33 -1.39
N LEU A 112 -5.70 10.74 -1.76
CA LEU A 112 -6.76 11.44 -2.50
C LEU A 112 -7.38 12.60 -1.70
N GLU A 113 -7.57 12.43 -0.39
CA GLU A 113 -8.06 13.48 0.50
C GLU A 113 -7.10 14.67 0.54
N LYS A 114 -5.80 14.40 0.64
CA LYS A 114 -4.77 15.44 0.60
C LYS A 114 -4.76 16.21 -0.74
N ASP A 115 -5.10 15.54 -1.85
CA ASP A 115 -5.25 16.16 -3.17
C ASP A 115 -6.64 16.84 -3.38
N GLY A 116 -7.51 16.82 -2.35
CA GLY A 116 -8.84 17.41 -2.42
C GLY A 116 -9.81 16.67 -3.35
N LYS A 117 -9.57 15.37 -3.58
CA LYS A 117 -10.41 14.48 -4.42
C LYS A 117 -11.35 13.59 -3.62
N ALA A 118 -11.16 13.52 -2.31
CA ALA A 118 -11.98 12.73 -1.43
C ALA A 118 -12.08 13.39 -0.04
N ILE A 119 -13.06 12.97 0.75
CA ILE A 119 -13.21 13.33 2.16
C ILE A 119 -13.41 12.03 2.92
N LEU A 120 -12.52 11.72 3.86
CA LEU A 120 -12.70 10.58 4.75
C LEU A 120 -13.55 10.98 5.95
N VAL A 121 -14.55 10.15 6.25
CA VAL A 121 -15.49 10.34 7.35
C VAL A 121 -15.39 9.12 8.24
N GLN A 122 -15.08 9.32 9.51
CA GLN A 122 -15.15 8.25 10.49
C GLN A 122 -16.60 8.09 10.97
N ILE A 123 -17.12 6.87 10.92
CA ILE A 123 -18.45 6.51 11.39
C ILE A 123 -18.27 5.37 12.38
N ASP A 124 -18.51 5.66 13.67
CA ASP A 124 -18.23 4.75 14.78
C ASP A 124 -16.78 4.22 14.73
N ASP A 125 -16.61 2.91 14.65
CA ASP A 125 -15.32 2.21 14.56
C ASP A 125 -14.89 1.93 13.11
N SER A 126 -15.55 2.56 12.11
CA SER A 126 -15.30 2.35 10.68
C SER A 126 -15.08 3.66 9.92
N TYR A 127 -14.71 3.54 8.64
CA TYR A 127 -14.50 4.67 7.74
C TYR A 127 -15.41 4.59 6.51
N GLY A 128 -15.99 5.74 6.17
CA GLY A 128 -16.57 6.03 4.86
C GLY A 128 -15.73 7.07 4.13
N VAL A 129 -15.90 7.13 2.82
CA VAL A 129 -15.26 8.11 1.94
C VAL A 129 -16.30 8.74 1.02
N LYS A 130 -16.27 10.06 0.91
CA LYS A 130 -17.01 10.80 -0.11
C LYS A 130 -16.04 11.25 -1.20
N PHE A 131 -16.26 10.84 -2.44
CA PHE A 131 -15.46 11.27 -3.59
C PHE A 131 -15.99 12.61 -4.13
N LEU A 132 -15.09 13.49 -4.57
CA LEU A 132 -15.38 14.89 -4.95
C LEU A 132 -15.24 15.14 -6.46
#